data_AF-A0A7S0KKC0-F1
#
_entry.id   AF-A0A7S0KKC0-F1
#
_cell.length_a   1.000
_cell.length_b   1.000
_cell.length_c   1.000
_cell.angle_alpha   90.00
_cell.angle_beta   90.00
_cell.angle_gamma   90.00
#
_symmetry.space_group_name_H-M   'P 1'
#
loop_
_entity.id
_entity.type
_entity.pdbx_description
1 polymer ?
#
loop_
_entity_poly.entity_id
_entity_poly.type
_entity_poly.pdbx_seq_one_letter_code
_entity_poly.pdbx_strand_id
1 'polypeptide(L)'
;SSFAAAVAVAVGCCVGIAAYASSVPSSSAMLGSANGGVDLLLGATTFPRTTRITPKTIDDDDDAATSTSMDARMRANWDLYHGRGGSKDSDRVVEYDFEKNWPSAELEDALDWLRSAAPEVSESCAAIQFDGGEHSKTLTAERVGAKGDAGKTLSHVIAWVKARDADAQSVVLASAGAFINTHTGPPNEFDSFIVSFLLRGPQTWDVLFLDRGERGVGLDDAQRPEALMSNKAWLNPYVLYRNRAVYAGEDLPVGLYMVSKKFLDKMAVHMREEPLYKLDNWFNALCASKLECYSYASRGWYQGATAKHKARMAKPLEEAPVVDDAAVEAASAANAAASRAKRLAAADADANADAPAEKMASTI
;
A
#
# COMPACT_ATOMS: atom_id res chain seq x y z
N SER A 1 4.58 -31.54 -48.83
CA SER A 1 6.01 -31.63 -49.17
C SER A 1 6.61 -30.24 -49.03
N SER A 2 7.13 -29.86 -47.86
CA SER A 2 8.51 -30.14 -47.38
C SER A 2 9.54 -29.22 -48.05
N PHE A 3 9.94 -28.13 -47.38
CA PHE A 3 11.30 -27.83 -46.83
C PHE A 3 11.91 -26.66 -47.66
N ALA A 4 12.78 -25.75 -47.21
CA ALA A 4 13.15 -25.12 -45.95
C ALA A 4 14.08 -23.92 -46.31
N ALA A 5 14.26 -23.02 -45.36
CA ALA A 5 15.12 -21.84 -45.24
C ALA A 5 16.44 -21.72 -46.06
N ALA A 6 16.82 -20.46 -46.36
CA ALA A 6 18.22 -20.02 -46.35
C ALA A 6 18.35 -18.56 -45.87
N VAL A 7 19.34 -18.37 -45.01
CA VAL A 7 19.73 -17.17 -44.23
C VAL A 7 20.67 -16.27 -45.03
N ALA A 8 20.65 -14.96 -44.80
CA ALA A 8 21.76 -14.06 -45.09
C ALA A 8 21.98 -13.05 -43.96
N VAL A 9 23.15 -13.12 -43.34
CA VAL A 9 23.74 -12.13 -42.42
C VAL A 9 25.08 -11.71 -43.03
N ALA A 10 25.32 -10.40 -43.19
CA ALA A 10 26.58 -9.71 -42.86
C ALA A 10 26.52 -8.23 -43.34
N VAL A 11 26.56 -7.26 -42.43
CA VAL A 11 27.74 -6.48 -41.94
C VAL A 11 28.00 -5.20 -42.75
N GLY A 12 27.96 -4.05 -42.06
CA GLY A 12 28.46 -2.76 -42.53
C GLY A 12 28.58 -1.74 -41.39
N CYS A 13 29.74 -1.70 -40.73
CA CYS A 13 30.17 -0.63 -39.80
C CYS A 13 30.91 0.49 -40.55
N CYS A 14 30.75 1.75 -40.11
CA CYS A 14 31.72 2.87 -40.07
C CYS A 14 31.01 4.06 -39.37
N VAL A 15 31.28 4.35 -38.09
CA VAL A 15 32.30 5.28 -37.55
C VAL A 15 32.14 6.75 -38.00
N GLY A 16 31.81 7.61 -37.03
CA GLY A 16 31.89 9.07 -37.12
C GLY A 16 31.94 9.69 -35.71
N ILE A 17 33.15 9.97 -35.24
CA ILE A 17 33.47 10.71 -34.00
C ILE A 17 33.63 12.19 -34.37
N ALA A 18 32.99 13.09 -33.63
CA ALA A 18 33.43 14.49 -33.48
C ALA A 18 33.10 14.96 -32.06
N ALA A 19 34.08 15.60 -31.43
CA ALA A 19 34.15 15.88 -30.00
C ALA A 19 33.60 17.26 -29.59
N TYR A 20 33.17 17.31 -28.33
CA TYR A 20 33.02 18.42 -27.38
C TYR A 20 33.41 19.86 -27.80
N ALA A 21 32.48 20.80 -27.56
CA ALA A 21 32.77 22.07 -26.91
C ALA A 21 31.54 22.61 -26.17
N SER A 22 31.78 22.97 -24.91
CA SER A 22 30.99 23.68 -23.91
C SER A 22 30.02 24.78 -24.39
N SER A 23 28.80 24.77 -23.84
CA SER A 23 28.16 25.99 -23.34
C SER A 23 27.22 25.66 -22.18
N VAL A 24 27.61 26.09 -20.99
CA VAL A 24 26.75 26.21 -19.80
C VAL A 24 25.82 27.40 -20.02
N PRO A 25 24.51 27.29 -19.74
CA PRO A 25 23.76 28.40 -19.21
C PRO A 25 23.56 28.17 -17.72
N SER A 26 24.29 28.98 -16.95
CA SER A 26 24.09 29.13 -15.52
C SER A 26 22.82 29.94 -15.30
N SER A 27 22.03 29.49 -14.32
CA SER A 27 21.29 30.34 -13.38
C SER A 27 20.01 31.05 -13.87
N SER A 28 18.93 30.69 -13.18
CA SER A 28 17.91 31.62 -12.65
C SER A 28 16.85 32.18 -13.61
N ALA A 29 15.87 31.34 -13.92
CA ALA A 29 14.43 31.66 -14.00
C ALA A 29 13.69 30.31 -14.06
N MET A 30 12.77 29.91 -13.21
CA MET A 30 11.77 30.66 -12.46
C MET A 30 11.57 30.05 -11.06
N LEU A 31 11.89 30.82 -10.03
CA LEU A 31 11.03 30.89 -8.85
C LEU A 31 9.73 31.53 -9.33
N GLY A 32 8.64 30.77 -9.31
CA GLY A 32 7.35 31.20 -9.83
C GLY A 32 6.22 30.36 -9.29
N SER A 33 5.61 30.86 -8.23
CA SER A 33 4.32 30.46 -7.64
C SER A 33 4.28 29.19 -6.78
N ALA A 34 4.36 29.42 -5.47
CA ALA A 34 3.72 28.60 -4.46
C ALA A 34 2.24 28.41 -4.81
N ASN A 35 1.88 27.23 -5.36
CA ASN A 35 0.56 26.60 -5.36
C ASN A 35 0.56 25.38 -6.33
N GLY A 36 1.14 24.26 -5.91
CA GLY A 36 1.10 22.96 -6.63
C GLY A 36 1.96 21.98 -5.82
N GLY A 37 1.41 20.91 -5.25
CA GLY A 37 1.02 19.73 -6.02
C GLY A 37 2.31 19.02 -6.46
N VAL A 38 2.61 17.86 -5.87
CA VAL A 38 3.84 17.08 -6.05
C VAL A 38 4.13 16.85 -7.54
N ASP A 39 4.92 17.76 -8.13
CA ASP A 39 5.40 17.66 -9.51
C ASP A 39 6.87 17.22 -9.54
N LEU A 40 7.19 16.29 -8.64
CA LEU A 40 8.30 15.38 -8.85
C LEU A 40 7.68 14.10 -9.40
N LEU A 41 7.87 13.83 -10.70
CA LEU A 41 8.30 12.53 -11.23
C LEU A 41 8.35 12.52 -12.76
N LEU A 42 9.55 12.28 -13.30
CA LEU A 42 9.71 11.75 -14.66
C LEU A 42 9.19 10.30 -14.66
N GLY A 43 7.92 10.16 -15.04
CA GLY A 43 7.16 8.91 -15.14
C GLY A 43 5.71 9.17 -14.69
N ALA A 44 4.77 9.24 -15.63
CA ALA A 44 3.38 9.61 -15.38
C ALA A 44 2.56 8.50 -14.68
N THR A 45 2.97 8.09 -13.47
CA THR A 45 2.12 7.29 -12.57
C THR A 45 1.33 8.23 -11.69
N THR A 46 0.01 8.20 -11.85
CA THR A 46 -0.94 8.82 -10.93
C THR A 46 -1.08 7.97 -9.68
N PHE A 47 -1.37 8.60 -8.55
CA PHE A 47 -1.71 7.89 -7.32
C PHE A 47 -2.92 6.95 -7.57
N PRO A 48 -2.95 5.73 -6.99
CA PRO A 48 -4.05 4.80 -7.17
C PRO A 48 -5.38 5.37 -6.73
N ARG A 49 -6.46 4.88 -7.36
CA ARG A 49 -7.80 5.06 -6.81
C ARG A 49 -7.84 4.49 -5.39
N THR A 50 -8.50 5.19 -4.50
CA THR A 50 -8.72 4.71 -3.14
C THR A 50 -10.18 4.38 -2.94
N THR A 51 -10.45 3.22 -2.35
CA THR A 51 -11.77 2.88 -1.83
C THR A 51 -11.70 2.70 -0.32
N ARG A 52 -12.58 3.39 0.38
CA ARG A 52 -12.76 3.25 1.81
C ARG A 52 -14.03 2.48 2.11
N ILE A 53 -13.93 1.50 2.99
CA ILE A 53 -15.09 0.84 3.56
C ILE A 53 -15.51 1.63 4.80
N THR A 54 -16.77 2.08 4.83
CA THR A 54 -17.30 2.91 5.91
C THR A 54 -18.23 2.07 6.77
N PRO A 55 -18.04 2.03 8.10
CA PRO A 55 -18.98 1.35 8.99
C PRO A 55 -20.37 1.99 8.84
N LYS A 56 -21.43 1.17 8.93
CA LYS A 56 -22.78 1.70 8.98
C LYS A 56 -22.94 2.48 10.29
N THR A 57 -23.16 3.78 10.17
CA THR A 57 -23.54 4.62 11.32
C THR A 57 -24.89 4.12 11.82
N ILE A 58 -24.90 3.52 13.01
CA ILE A 58 -26.14 3.30 13.76
C ILE A 58 -26.68 4.72 14.02
N ASP A 59 -27.84 4.98 13.42
CA ASP A 59 -28.66 6.17 13.53
C ASP A 59 -28.09 7.49 12.95
N ASP A 60 -28.68 7.89 11.82
CA ASP A 60 -28.90 9.30 11.45
C ASP A 60 -29.94 9.99 12.38
N ASP A 61 -30.49 9.29 13.38
CA ASP A 61 -31.60 9.80 14.19
C ASP A 61 -31.44 9.80 15.72
N ASP A 62 -30.43 9.21 16.38
CA ASP A 62 -30.45 9.21 17.87
C ASP A 62 -29.12 9.24 18.65
N ASP A 63 -27.94 9.41 18.04
CA ASP A 63 -26.74 9.87 18.80
C ASP A 63 -25.62 10.38 17.86
N ALA A 64 -25.80 11.60 17.35
CA ALA A 64 -24.88 12.29 16.44
C ALA A 64 -23.46 12.59 16.99
N ALA A 65 -23.06 12.03 18.13
CA ALA A 65 -21.75 12.26 18.74
C ALA A 65 -20.71 11.16 18.44
N THR A 66 -21.13 9.90 18.25
CA THR A 66 -20.21 8.75 18.08
C THR A 66 -20.15 8.22 16.66
N SER A 67 -21.25 8.22 15.91
CA SER A 67 -21.29 7.79 14.50
C SER A 67 -20.59 8.82 13.59
N THR A 68 -20.78 10.11 13.90
CA THR A 68 -20.02 11.24 13.35
C THR A 68 -18.53 11.16 13.68
N SER A 69 -18.10 10.37 14.68
CA SER A 69 -16.70 10.31 15.10
C SER A 69 -15.85 9.42 14.20
N MET A 70 -16.20 8.16 13.94
CA MET A 70 -15.33 7.25 13.17
C MET A 70 -15.23 7.70 11.72
N ASP A 71 -16.38 8.05 11.13
CA ASP A 71 -16.42 8.43 9.74
C ASP A 71 -15.69 9.75 9.47
N ALA A 72 -15.83 10.73 10.38
CA ALA A 72 -15.05 11.96 10.35
C ALA A 72 -13.57 11.70 10.66
N ARG A 73 -13.22 10.77 11.55
CA ARG A 73 -11.82 10.46 11.88
C ARG A 73 -11.09 9.84 10.72
N MET A 74 -11.64 8.84 10.04
CA MET A 74 -10.93 8.32 8.87
C MET A 74 -11.00 9.30 7.69
N ARG A 75 -11.95 10.26 7.66
CA ARG A 75 -11.92 11.37 6.68
C ARG A 75 -10.76 12.32 6.98
N ALA A 76 -10.66 12.79 8.23
CA ALA A 76 -9.59 13.65 8.68
C ALA A 76 -8.21 13.00 8.50
N ASN A 77 -8.10 11.70 8.80
CA ASN A 77 -6.92 10.91 8.52
C ASN A 77 -6.59 10.96 7.02
N TRP A 78 -7.56 10.70 6.15
CA TRP A 78 -7.34 10.73 4.70
C TRP A 78 -6.93 12.12 4.18
N ASP A 79 -7.62 13.17 4.63
CA ASP A 79 -7.36 14.55 4.22
C ASP A 79 -5.98 15.04 4.70
N LEU A 80 -5.52 14.62 5.89
CA LEU A 80 -4.20 14.94 6.42
C LEU A 80 -3.08 14.45 5.49
N TYR A 81 -3.26 13.29 4.85
CA TYR A 81 -2.19 12.64 4.09
C TYR A 81 -2.21 12.96 2.59
N HIS A 82 -3.36 13.37 2.04
CA HIS A 82 -3.48 13.72 0.62
C HIS A 82 -3.38 15.23 0.34
N GLY A 83 -3.18 16.08 1.35
CA GLY A 83 -2.79 17.50 1.26
C GLY A 83 -3.77 18.47 0.57
N ARG A 84 -4.81 17.99 -0.13
CA ARG A 84 -5.82 18.81 -0.84
C ARG A 84 -7.16 18.09 -0.99
N GLY A 85 -7.93 17.95 0.10
CA GLY A 85 -9.31 17.46 0.02
C GLY A 85 -9.47 16.04 -0.54
N GLY A 86 -8.46 15.18 -0.35
CA GLY A 86 -8.35 13.86 -0.95
C GLY A 86 -9.46 12.88 -0.55
N SER A 87 -10.24 13.16 0.51
CA SER A 87 -11.45 12.37 0.80
C SER A 87 -12.54 12.51 -0.28
N LYS A 88 -12.53 13.58 -1.09
CA LYS A 88 -13.42 13.73 -2.25
C LYS A 88 -13.06 12.79 -3.41
N ASP A 89 -11.81 12.37 -3.47
CA ASP A 89 -11.28 11.49 -4.52
C ASP A 89 -11.32 10.00 -4.11
N SER A 90 -11.74 9.71 -2.86
CA SER A 90 -11.93 8.34 -2.37
C SER A 90 -13.37 7.86 -2.60
N ASP A 91 -13.50 6.69 -3.23
CA ASP A 91 -14.77 5.97 -3.28
C ASP A 91 -15.16 5.47 -1.90
N ARG A 92 -16.48 5.27 -1.72
CA ARG A 92 -17.03 4.64 -0.52
C ARG A 92 -17.78 3.36 -0.85
N VAL A 93 -17.59 2.38 0.01
CA VAL A 93 -18.39 1.16 0.08
C VAL A 93 -18.85 0.98 1.53
N VAL A 94 -20.11 0.62 1.72
CA VAL A 94 -20.65 0.38 3.06
C VAL A 94 -20.08 -0.93 3.61
N GLU A 95 -19.73 -0.96 4.90
CA GLU A 95 -19.44 -2.21 5.60
C GLU A 95 -20.74 -2.96 5.86
N TYR A 96 -20.93 -4.07 5.15
CA TYR A 96 -22.06 -4.96 5.35
C TYR A 96 -21.87 -5.86 6.57
N ASP A 97 -22.96 -6.15 7.28
CA ASP A 97 -22.98 -7.04 8.45
C ASP A 97 -24.09 -8.09 8.28
N PHE A 98 -23.70 -9.30 7.88
CA PHE A 98 -24.64 -10.42 7.76
C PHE A 98 -25.01 -11.03 9.11
N GLU A 99 -24.20 -10.87 10.15
CA GLU A 99 -24.49 -11.48 11.45
C GLU A 99 -25.68 -10.79 12.12
N LYS A 100 -25.73 -9.45 12.04
CA LYS A 100 -26.81 -8.67 12.65
C LYS A 100 -27.96 -8.34 11.70
N ASN A 101 -27.68 -8.14 10.41
CA ASN A 101 -28.65 -7.55 9.48
C ASN A 101 -29.15 -8.52 8.39
N TRP A 102 -28.77 -9.81 8.41
CA TRP A 102 -29.27 -10.78 7.43
C TRP A 102 -30.56 -11.49 7.88
N PRO A 103 -31.60 -11.57 7.03
CA PRO A 103 -31.75 -10.90 5.72
C PRO A 103 -32.24 -9.45 5.86
N SER A 104 -31.80 -8.58 4.96
CA SER A 104 -32.32 -7.21 4.80
C SER A 104 -32.31 -6.81 3.32
N ALA A 105 -33.22 -5.91 2.93
CA ALA A 105 -33.34 -5.42 1.56
C ALA A 105 -32.01 -4.85 1.03
N GLU A 106 -31.25 -4.15 1.87
CA GLU A 106 -29.94 -3.60 1.50
C GLU A 106 -28.91 -4.70 1.15
N LEU A 107 -28.86 -5.78 1.94
CA LEU A 107 -27.98 -6.91 1.64
C LEU A 107 -28.44 -7.67 0.40
N GLU A 108 -29.75 -7.81 0.21
CA GLU A 108 -30.33 -8.39 -1.00
C GLU A 108 -29.96 -7.55 -2.24
N ASP A 109 -30.13 -6.23 -2.19
CA ASP A 109 -29.76 -5.30 -3.26
C ASP A 109 -28.25 -5.36 -3.58
N ALA A 110 -27.40 -5.47 -2.55
CA ALA A 110 -25.95 -5.58 -2.74
C ALA A 110 -25.56 -6.90 -3.42
N LEU A 111 -26.22 -8.00 -3.07
CA LEU A 111 -26.03 -9.30 -3.70
C LEU A 111 -26.53 -9.29 -5.15
N ASP A 112 -27.70 -8.71 -5.40
CA ASP A 112 -28.29 -8.59 -6.74
C ASP A 112 -27.45 -7.70 -7.65
N TRP A 113 -26.92 -6.59 -7.12
CA TRP A 113 -25.94 -5.78 -7.83
C TRP A 113 -24.71 -6.60 -8.23
N LEU A 114 -24.14 -7.37 -7.30
CA LEU A 114 -22.93 -8.16 -7.58
C LEU A 114 -23.19 -9.26 -8.61
N ARG A 115 -24.34 -9.95 -8.53
CA ARG A 115 -24.77 -10.94 -9.52
C ARG A 115 -24.92 -10.33 -10.92
N SER A 116 -25.43 -9.12 -11.00
CA SER A 116 -25.63 -8.41 -12.28
C SER A 116 -24.33 -7.85 -12.84
N ALA A 117 -23.50 -7.22 -12.02
CA ALA A 117 -22.27 -6.54 -12.43
C ALA A 117 -21.10 -7.50 -12.70
N ALA A 118 -20.99 -8.58 -11.92
CA ALA A 118 -19.89 -9.54 -12.00
C ALA A 118 -20.37 -10.96 -11.64
N PRO A 119 -21.19 -11.60 -12.49
CA PRO A 119 -21.76 -12.92 -12.21
C PRO A 119 -20.68 -13.95 -11.87
N GLU A 120 -19.55 -13.94 -12.60
CA GLU A 120 -18.44 -14.86 -12.39
C GLU A 120 -17.75 -14.68 -11.03
N VAL A 121 -17.72 -13.46 -10.49
CA VAL A 121 -17.19 -13.17 -9.15
C VAL A 121 -18.22 -13.57 -8.11
N SER A 122 -19.48 -13.24 -8.33
CA SER A 122 -20.60 -13.60 -7.46
C SER A 122 -20.64 -15.11 -7.24
N GLU A 123 -20.70 -15.90 -8.31
CA GLU A 123 -20.72 -17.37 -8.29
C GLU A 123 -19.50 -17.99 -7.61
N SER A 124 -18.34 -17.34 -7.71
CA SER A 124 -17.08 -17.86 -7.15
C SER A 124 -16.90 -17.50 -5.66
N CYS A 125 -17.62 -16.50 -5.15
CA CYS A 125 -17.44 -16.00 -3.79
C CYS A 125 -18.23 -16.83 -2.77
N ALA A 126 -17.55 -17.78 -2.12
CA ALA A 126 -18.16 -18.72 -1.18
C ALA A 126 -18.84 -18.06 0.03
N ALA A 127 -18.37 -16.89 0.48
CA ALA A 127 -18.93 -16.13 1.60
C ALA A 127 -20.41 -15.75 1.40
N ILE A 128 -20.84 -15.57 0.15
CA ILE A 128 -22.17 -15.06 -0.21
C ILE A 128 -23.04 -16.10 -0.92
N GLN A 129 -22.57 -17.35 -1.05
CA GLN A 129 -23.34 -18.44 -1.63
C GLN A 129 -24.38 -18.99 -0.66
N PHE A 130 -25.51 -19.43 -1.20
CA PHE A 130 -26.61 -20.03 -0.44
C PHE A 130 -26.55 -21.55 -0.44
N ASP A 131 -26.71 -22.16 0.74
CA ASP A 131 -26.73 -23.61 0.91
C ASP A 131 -28.04 -24.19 0.39
N GLY A 132 -27.99 -24.96 -0.70
CA GLY A 132 -29.17 -25.44 -1.41
C GLY A 132 -29.65 -24.57 -2.58
N GLY A 133 -28.84 -23.59 -3.00
CA GLY A 133 -29.11 -22.72 -4.16
C GLY A 133 -29.91 -21.46 -3.83
N GLU A 134 -30.28 -20.69 -4.86
CA GLU A 134 -30.86 -19.33 -4.74
C GLU A 134 -32.16 -19.23 -3.92
N HIS A 135 -32.87 -20.35 -3.75
CA HIS A 135 -34.14 -20.39 -3.00
C HIS A 135 -33.92 -20.57 -1.48
N SER A 136 -32.69 -20.86 -1.06
CA SER A 136 -32.34 -20.98 0.35
C SER A 136 -32.00 -19.63 0.96
N LYS A 137 -32.40 -19.41 2.21
CA LYS A 137 -32.02 -18.22 2.99
C LYS A 137 -30.77 -18.45 3.85
N THR A 138 -30.25 -19.67 3.86
CA THR A 138 -29.09 -20.04 4.68
C THR A 138 -27.82 -19.86 3.86
N LEU A 139 -26.91 -19.03 4.38
CA LEU A 139 -25.62 -18.80 3.73
C LEU A 139 -24.67 -19.96 4.02
N THR A 140 -23.84 -20.30 3.03
CA THR A 140 -22.76 -21.28 3.19
C THR A 140 -21.79 -20.84 4.29
N ALA A 141 -21.55 -19.53 4.41
CA ALA A 141 -20.76 -18.93 5.48
C ALA A 141 -21.34 -19.20 6.88
N GLU A 142 -22.66 -19.30 7.02
CA GLU A 142 -23.31 -19.61 8.30
C GLU A 142 -22.96 -21.02 8.77
N ARG A 143 -23.00 -21.99 7.87
CA ARG A 143 -22.67 -23.41 8.15
C ARG A 143 -21.23 -23.60 8.63
N VAL A 144 -20.30 -22.78 8.15
CA VAL A 144 -18.87 -22.83 8.53
C VAL A 144 -18.51 -21.85 9.65
N GLY A 145 -19.48 -21.20 10.29
CA GLY A 145 -19.23 -20.26 11.39
C GLY A 145 -18.49 -18.99 10.97
N ALA A 146 -18.69 -18.54 9.73
CA ALA A 146 -18.05 -17.35 9.12
C ALA A 146 -19.06 -16.25 8.76
N LYS A 147 -20.29 -16.30 9.29
CA LYS A 147 -21.35 -15.32 8.97
C LYS A 147 -20.93 -13.87 9.26
N GLY A 148 -20.26 -13.61 10.39
CA GLY A 148 -19.75 -12.28 10.74
C GLY A 148 -18.64 -11.76 9.80
N ASP A 149 -17.97 -12.66 9.07
CA ASP A 149 -16.92 -12.31 8.09
C ASP A 149 -17.48 -12.12 6.68
N ALA A 150 -18.67 -12.68 6.39
CA ALA A 150 -19.27 -12.65 5.07
C ALA A 150 -19.60 -11.23 4.60
N GLY A 151 -20.09 -10.37 5.49
CA GLY A 151 -20.43 -8.98 5.15
C GLY A 151 -19.21 -8.12 4.86
N LYS A 152 -18.16 -8.25 5.68
CA LYS A 152 -16.87 -7.61 5.41
C LYS A 152 -16.31 -8.08 4.07
N THR A 153 -16.35 -9.39 3.84
CA THR A 153 -15.90 -9.99 2.58
C THR A 153 -16.67 -9.43 1.38
N LEU A 154 -18.00 -9.36 1.44
CA LEU A 154 -18.84 -8.77 0.38
C LEU A 154 -18.44 -7.30 0.10
N SER A 155 -18.21 -6.52 1.15
CA SER A 155 -17.80 -5.11 1.03
C SER A 155 -16.49 -4.95 0.25
N HIS A 156 -15.50 -5.80 0.52
CA HIS A 156 -14.23 -5.82 -0.20
C HIS A 156 -14.39 -6.28 -1.65
N VAL A 157 -15.18 -7.32 -1.90
CA VAL A 157 -15.45 -7.83 -3.25
C VAL A 157 -16.13 -6.77 -4.12
N ILE A 158 -17.14 -6.07 -3.59
CA ILE A 158 -17.80 -4.97 -4.29
C ILE A 158 -16.80 -3.86 -4.63
N ALA A 159 -15.93 -3.49 -3.69
CA ALA A 159 -14.89 -2.49 -3.92
C ALA A 159 -13.94 -2.90 -5.06
N TRP A 160 -13.52 -4.17 -5.10
CA TRP A 160 -12.67 -4.66 -6.19
C TRP A 160 -13.38 -4.72 -7.54
N VAL A 161 -14.65 -5.15 -7.59
CA VAL A 161 -15.44 -5.16 -8.82
C VAL A 161 -15.59 -3.73 -9.37
N LYS A 162 -15.94 -2.77 -8.51
CA LYS A 162 -16.00 -1.35 -8.91
C LYS A 162 -14.67 -0.83 -9.46
N ALA A 163 -13.55 -1.19 -8.84
CA ALA A 163 -12.22 -0.79 -9.30
C ALA A 163 -11.86 -1.41 -10.65
N ARG A 164 -12.18 -2.70 -10.83
CA ARG A 164 -12.00 -3.43 -12.10
C ARG A 164 -12.83 -2.82 -13.22
N ASP A 165 -14.11 -2.56 -12.98
CA ASP A 165 -15.02 -2.02 -13.99
C ASP A 165 -14.66 -0.58 -14.40
N ALA A 166 -13.94 0.13 -13.52
CA ALA A 166 -13.33 1.43 -13.82
C ALA A 166 -11.95 1.34 -14.49
N ASP A 167 -11.51 0.14 -14.89
CA ASP A 167 -10.19 -0.16 -15.47
C ASP A 167 -9.00 0.38 -14.64
N ALA A 168 -9.12 0.32 -13.31
CA ALA A 168 -8.07 0.77 -12.42
C ALA A 168 -6.80 -0.08 -12.56
N GLN A 169 -5.63 0.57 -12.68
CA GLN A 169 -4.34 -0.12 -12.70
C GLN A 169 -3.96 -0.72 -11.34
N SER A 170 -4.49 -0.11 -10.27
CA SER A 170 -4.37 -0.56 -8.89
C SER A 170 -5.38 0.19 -8.04
N VAL A 171 -5.74 -0.37 -6.89
CA VAL A 171 -6.63 0.27 -5.91
C VAL A 171 -6.09 0.08 -4.50
N VAL A 172 -6.12 1.14 -3.70
CA VAL A 172 -5.87 1.11 -2.26
C VAL A 172 -7.20 0.91 -1.54
N LEU A 173 -7.27 -0.06 -0.63
CA LEU A 173 -8.45 -0.33 0.18
C LEU A 173 -8.13 -0.21 1.67
N ALA A 174 -8.99 0.54 2.37
CA ALA A 174 -9.02 0.64 3.82
C ALA A 174 -10.33 0.04 4.35
N SER A 175 -10.23 -0.95 5.23
CA SER A 175 -11.40 -1.47 5.95
C SER A 175 -11.95 -0.45 6.97
N ALA A 176 -13.14 -0.70 7.51
CA ALA A 176 -13.86 0.24 8.37
C ALA A 176 -13.09 0.72 9.62
N GLY A 177 -12.13 -0.08 10.10
CA GLY A 177 -11.25 0.27 11.22
C GLY A 177 -9.82 0.64 10.82
N ALA A 178 -9.53 0.77 9.53
CA ALA A 178 -8.18 1.01 9.02
C ALA A 178 -7.95 2.49 8.70
N PHE A 179 -6.75 2.97 9.04
CA PHE A 179 -6.33 4.35 8.84
C PHE A 179 -4.96 4.37 8.16
N ILE A 180 -4.67 5.39 7.33
CA ILE A 180 -3.38 5.53 6.65
C ILE A 180 -2.23 5.56 7.65
N ASN A 181 -2.39 6.23 8.79
CA ASN A 181 -1.36 6.29 9.84
C ASN A 181 -1.02 4.92 10.48
N THR A 182 -1.74 3.84 10.14
CA THR A 182 -1.36 2.48 10.50
C THR A 182 -0.29 1.89 9.58
N HIS A 183 0.06 2.59 8.49
CA HIS A 183 1.13 2.13 7.61
C HIS A 183 2.48 2.14 8.32
N THR A 184 3.44 1.42 7.75
CA THR A 184 4.70 1.06 8.41
C THR A 184 5.83 2.05 8.14
N GLY A 185 5.55 3.35 8.29
CA GLY A 185 6.49 4.44 8.09
C GLY A 185 5.95 5.79 8.53
N PRO A 186 6.73 6.88 8.42
CA PRO A 186 6.26 8.23 8.70
C PRO A 186 4.98 8.56 7.89
N PRO A 187 3.90 9.04 8.54
CA PRO A 187 2.62 9.22 7.87
C PRO A 187 2.63 10.15 6.64
N ASN A 188 3.49 11.18 6.65
CA ASN A 188 3.68 12.11 5.54
C ASN A 188 4.44 11.53 4.34
N GLU A 189 4.94 10.29 4.45
CA GLU A 189 5.66 9.61 3.36
C GLU A 189 4.76 8.66 2.58
N PHE A 190 3.54 8.36 3.07
CA PHE A 190 2.63 7.37 2.49
C PHE A 190 2.48 7.50 0.97
N ASP A 191 2.00 8.66 0.51
CA ASP A 191 1.73 8.88 -0.92
C ASP A 191 2.99 8.71 -1.76
N SER A 192 4.08 9.32 -1.30
CA SER A 192 5.36 9.26 -1.99
C SER A 192 5.94 7.85 -2.04
N PHE A 193 5.69 7.01 -1.02
CA PHE A 193 6.05 5.60 -1.02
C PHE A 193 5.22 4.82 -2.05
N ILE A 194 3.89 4.97 -2.06
CA ILE A 194 3.00 4.29 -3.01
C ILE A 194 3.42 4.60 -4.45
N VAL A 195 3.61 5.88 -4.77
CA VAL A 195 4.03 6.26 -6.14
C VAL A 195 5.42 5.71 -6.46
N SER A 196 6.35 5.71 -5.50
CA SER A 196 7.68 5.12 -5.69
C SER A 196 7.61 3.60 -5.89
N PHE A 197 6.68 2.90 -5.23
CA PHE A 197 6.45 1.47 -5.38
C PHE A 197 5.93 1.15 -6.79
N LEU A 198 4.95 1.92 -7.29
CA LEU A 198 4.41 1.71 -8.63
C LEU A 198 5.46 1.96 -9.73
N LEU A 199 6.40 2.88 -9.49
CA LEU A 199 7.45 3.22 -10.47
C LEU A 199 8.68 2.31 -10.41
N ARG A 200 9.07 1.87 -9.22
CA ARG A 200 10.39 1.24 -8.98
C ARG A 200 10.31 -0.08 -8.24
N GLY A 201 9.12 -0.49 -7.81
CA GLY A 201 8.87 -1.78 -7.18
C GLY A 201 8.92 -2.93 -8.18
N PRO A 202 8.56 -4.14 -7.72
CA PRO A 202 8.44 -5.32 -8.57
C PRO A 202 7.51 -5.06 -9.76
N GLN A 203 7.93 -5.51 -10.94
CA GLN A 203 7.12 -5.36 -12.16
C GLN A 203 5.84 -6.19 -12.12
N THR A 204 5.85 -7.30 -11.38
CA THR A 204 4.70 -8.17 -11.16
C THR A 204 4.42 -8.26 -9.67
N TRP A 205 3.18 -7.98 -9.29
CA TRP A 205 2.68 -8.08 -7.92
C TRP A 205 1.16 -8.21 -7.97
N ASP A 206 0.58 -8.80 -6.93
CA ASP A 206 -0.87 -8.95 -6.78
C ASP A 206 -1.40 -8.12 -5.62
N VAL A 207 -0.70 -8.16 -4.48
CA VAL A 207 -1.11 -7.48 -3.24
C VAL A 207 0.09 -6.81 -2.59
N LEU A 208 -0.09 -5.58 -2.14
CA LEU A 208 0.84 -4.87 -1.26
C LEU A 208 0.12 -4.55 0.05
N PHE A 209 0.49 -5.23 1.13
CA PHE A 209 -0.01 -4.92 2.46
C PHE A 209 0.69 -3.68 3.01
N LEU A 210 -0.11 -2.68 3.38
CA LEU A 210 0.38 -1.37 3.78
C LEU A 210 0.57 -1.28 5.31
N ASP A 211 -0.11 -2.13 6.07
CA ASP A 211 -0.16 -2.15 7.55
C ASP A 211 0.64 -3.31 8.19
N ARG A 212 1.20 -4.22 7.39
CA ARG A 212 1.81 -5.46 7.91
C ARG A 212 3.27 -5.35 8.31
N GLY A 213 4.08 -4.57 7.61
CA GLY A 213 5.51 -4.50 7.97
C GLY A 213 6.22 -5.83 7.75
N GLU A 214 6.91 -6.30 8.79
CA GLU A 214 7.51 -7.63 8.84
C GLU A 214 6.51 -8.73 9.25
N ARG A 215 5.26 -8.39 9.57
CA ARG A 215 4.24 -9.39 9.95
C ARG A 215 3.87 -10.26 8.74
N GLY A 216 3.93 -11.57 8.90
CA GLY A 216 3.72 -12.54 7.81
C GLY A 216 4.96 -12.80 6.94
N VAL A 217 6.06 -12.07 7.16
CA VAL A 217 7.32 -12.27 6.43
C VAL A 217 8.08 -13.42 7.07
N GLY A 218 8.48 -14.42 6.28
CA GLY A 218 9.32 -15.53 6.76
C GLY A 218 10.73 -15.06 7.11
N LEU A 219 11.45 -15.83 7.94
CA LEU A 219 12.83 -15.48 8.33
C LEU A 219 13.76 -15.27 7.13
N ASP A 220 13.64 -16.12 6.10
CA ASP A 220 14.46 -16.01 4.89
C ASP A 220 14.13 -14.73 4.10
N ASP A 221 12.84 -14.43 3.91
CA ASP A 221 12.37 -13.22 3.22
C ASP A 221 12.72 -11.94 4.01
N ALA A 222 12.80 -12.01 5.35
CA ALA A 222 13.23 -10.90 6.20
C ALA A 222 14.75 -10.66 6.12
N GLN A 223 15.55 -11.71 5.98
CA GLN A 223 17.01 -11.60 5.80
C GLN A 223 17.41 -11.19 4.37
N ARG A 224 16.55 -11.48 3.40
CA ARG A 224 16.75 -11.17 1.98
C ARG A 224 15.54 -10.40 1.45
N PRO A 225 15.41 -9.12 1.83
CA PRO A 225 14.30 -8.30 1.36
C PRO A 225 14.33 -8.19 -0.16
N GLU A 226 13.15 -8.06 -0.76
CA GLU A 226 12.95 -7.93 -2.21
C GLU A 226 13.67 -6.71 -2.74
N ALA A 227 13.52 -5.58 -2.04
CA ALA A 227 14.11 -4.32 -2.43
C ALA A 227 14.39 -3.43 -1.23
N LEU A 228 15.41 -2.58 -1.37
CA LEU A 228 15.60 -1.40 -0.54
C LEU A 228 15.25 -0.18 -1.37
N MET A 229 14.15 0.47 -1.03
CA MET A 229 13.66 1.66 -1.71
C MET A 229 14.15 2.90 -0.98
N SER A 230 14.64 3.89 -1.74
CA SER A 230 15.07 5.17 -1.17
C SER A 230 14.56 6.35 -2.00
N ASN A 231 14.17 7.40 -1.30
CA ASN A 231 13.81 8.69 -1.87
C ASN A 231 14.43 9.79 -0.99
N LYS A 232 14.89 10.88 -1.61
CA LYS A 232 15.50 12.02 -0.88
C LYS A 232 14.52 12.71 0.06
N ALA A 233 13.21 12.56 -0.19
CA ALA A 233 12.16 13.09 0.67
C ALA A 233 11.89 12.24 1.92
N TRP A 234 12.42 11.02 1.99
CA TRP A 234 12.18 10.11 3.10
C TRP A 234 13.23 10.24 4.20
N LEU A 235 12.80 10.15 5.45
CA LEU A 235 13.66 10.12 6.61
C LEU A 235 14.57 8.89 6.59
N ASN A 236 14.00 7.73 6.26
CA ASN A 236 14.72 6.46 6.16
C ASN A 236 14.34 5.72 4.87
N PRO A 237 15.25 4.90 4.33
CA PRO A 237 14.90 3.98 3.25
C PRO A 237 13.81 3.00 3.71
N TYR A 238 12.96 2.57 2.77
CA TYR A 238 11.96 1.53 3.00
C TYR A 238 12.50 0.18 2.57
N VAL A 239 12.28 -0.83 3.39
CA VAL A 239 12.57 -2.22 3.08
C VAL A 239 11.29 -2.86 2.58
N LEU A 240 11.33 -3.43 1.37
CA LEU A 240 10.23 -4.18 0.78
C LEU A 240 10.49 -5.69 1.02
N TYR A 241 9.50 -6.36 1.58
CA TYR A 241 9.55 -7.78 1.91
C TYR A 241 8.56 -8.56 1.05
N ARG A 242 8.95 -9.77 0.66
CA ARG A 242 7.99 -10.75 0.17
C ARG A 242 7.19 -11.28 1.35
N ASN A 243 5.87 -11.18 1.28
CA ASN A 243 4.98 -11.56 2.37
C ASN A 243 4.24 -12.86 2.03
N ARG A 244 4.76 -13.98 2.53
CA ARG A 244 4.16 -15.31 2.31
C ARG A 244 3.22 -15.74 3.45
N ALA A 245 2.85 -14.83 4.35
CA ALA A 245 2.05 -15.12 5.54
C ALA A 245 2.57 -16.31 6.38
N VAL A 246 3.89 -16.45 6.55
CA VAL A 246 4.56 -17.68 7.07
C VAL A 246 4.36 -17.92 8.58
N TYR A 247 3.70 -17.03 9.31
CA TYR A 247 3.39 -17.28 10.72
C TYR A 247 2.12 -18.13 10.84
N ALA A 248 2.31 -19.44 10.70
CA ALA A 248 1.30 -20.46 10.92
C ALA A 248 0.66 -20.32 12.32
N GLY A 249 -0.65 -20.08 12.35
CA GLY A 249 -1.46 -19.99 13.58
C GLY A 249 -1.76 -18.58 14.07
N GLU A 250 -1.30 -17.53 13.40
CA GLU A 250 -1.70 -16.15 13.69
C GLU A 250 -2.64 -15.64 12.59
N ASP A 251 -3.84 -15.21 12.97
CA ASP A 251 -4.76 -14.52 12.08
C ASP A 251 -4.12 -13.17 11.73
N LEU A 252 -3.68 -12.99 10.48
CA LEU A 252 -3.06 -11.75 10.00
C LEU A 252 -4.14 -10.88 9.35
N PRO A 253 -4.75 -9.95 10.11
CA PRO A 253 -5.83 -9.14 9.59
C PRO A 253 -5.37 -8.23 8.46
N VAL A 254 -6.26 -8.01 7.50
CA VAL A 254 -6.08 -7.12 6.35
C VAL A 254 -6.85 -5.83 6.62
N GLY A 255 -6.14 -4.80 7.09
CA GLY A 255 -6.72 -3.49 7.36
C GLY A 255 -6.57 -2.55 6.17
N LEU A 256 -5.31 -2.29 5.81
CA LEU A 256 -4.91 -1.36 4.76
C LEU A 256 -4.00 -2.07 3.76
N TYR A 257 -4.43 -2.15 2.50
CA TYR A 257 -3.72 -2.87 1.46
C TYR A 257 -4.00 -2.27 0.09
N MET A 258 -3.15 -2.60 -0.87
CA MET A 258 -3.32 -2.24 -2.27
C MET A 258 -3.33 -3.51 -3.12
N VAL A 259 -4.17 -3.56 -4.15
CA VAL A 259 -4.19 -4.66 -5.12
C VAL A 259 -3.92 -4.14 -6.52
N SER A 260 -3.29 -4.97 -7.34
CA SER A 260 -2.92 -4.62 -8.72
C SER A 260 -4.03 -4.96 -9.72
N LYS A 261 -3.94 -4.42 -10.93
CA LYS A 261 -4.79 -4.82 -12.06
C LYS A 261 -4.74 -6.32 -12.33
N LYS A 262 -3.56 -6.95 -12.21
CA LYS A 262 -3.39 -8.41 -12.37
C LYS A 262 -4.28 -9.19 -11.39
N PHE A 263 -4.37 -8.74 -10.14
CA PHE A 263 -5.27 -9.32 -9.15
C PHE A 263 -6.73 -9.07 -9.53
N LEU A 264 -7.10 -7.83 -9.85
CA LEU A 264 -8.47 -7.44 -10.21
C LEU A 264 -9.00 -8.26 -11.41
N ASP A 265 -8.17 -8.47 -12.43
CA ASP A 265 -8.53 -9.24 -13.62
C ASP A 265 -8.68 -10.74 -13.33
N LYS A 266 -8.11 -11.25 -12.22
CA LYS A 266 -8.09 -12.68 -11.85
C LYS A 266 -8.87 -13.05 -10.60
N MET A 267 -9.60 -12.11 -9.99
CA MET A 267 -10.32 -12.33 -8.73
C MET A 267 -11.17 -13.60 -8.71
N ALA A 268 -12.02 -13.78 -9.73
CA ALA A 268 -12.90 -14.95 -9.81
C ALA A 268 -12.11 -16.26 -9.93
N VAL A 269 -10.95 -16.25 -10.60
CA VAL A 269 -10.07 -17.41 -10.67
C VAL A 269 -9.53 -17.74 -9.28
N HIS A 270 -9.03 -16.74 -8.56
CA HIS A 270 -8.50 -16.93 -7.21
C HIS A 270 -9.56 -17.44 -6.22
N MET A 271 -10.80 -16.95 -6.32
CA MET A 271 -11.92 -17.39 -5.47
C MET A 271 -12.38 -18.83 -5.78
N ARG A 272 -12.16 -19.32 -7.01
CA ARG A 272 -12.39 -20.73 -7.37
C ARG A 272 -11.28 -21.65 -6.90
N GLU A 273 -10.04 -21.17 -6.89
CA GLU A 273 -8.89 -21.94 -6.40
C GLU A 273 -8.91 -22.08 -4.88
N GLU A 274 -9.25 -21.02 -4.17
CA GLU A 274 -9.37 -20.99 -2.71
C GLU A 274 -10.71 -20.35 -2.33
N PRO A 275 -11.62 -21.06 -1.63
CA PRO A 275 -12.91 -20.52 -1.25
C PRO A 275 -12.80 -19.31 -0.32
N LEU A 276 -13.30 -18.16 -0.78
CA LEU A 276 -13.30 -16.93 -0.01
C LEU A 276 -14.47 -16.92 1.00
N TYR A 277 -14.21 -17.34 2.24
CA TYR A 277 -15.15 -17.20 3.37
C TYR A 277 -14.79 -16.06 4.32
N LYS A 278 -13.49 -15.93 4.60
CA LYS A 278 -12.90 -14.93 5.50
C LYS A 278 -11.74 -14.28 4.77
N LEU A 279 -11.83 -12.98 4.55
CA LEU A 279 -10.87 -12.22 3.77
C LEU A 279 -9.41 -12.42 4.22
N ASP A 280 -9.17 -12.33 5.53
CA ASP A 280 -7.82 -12.36 6.11
C ASP A 280 -7.14 -13.71 5.83
N ASN A 281 -7.82 -14.80 6.17
CA ASN A 281 -7.35 -16.17 5.93
C ASN A 281 -7.17 -16.46 4.44
N TRP A 282 -8.08 -15.99 3.60
CA TRP A 282 -8.02 -16.19 2.16
C TRP A 282 -6.79 -15.52 1.55
N PHE A 283 -6.52 -14.26 1.89
CA PHE A 283 -5.28 -13.60 1.47
C PHE A 283 -4.05 -14.32 2.00
N ASN A 284 -4.04 -14.73 3.27
CA ASN A 284 -2.90 -15.43 3.86
C ASN A 284 -2.60 -16.76 3.11
N ALA A 285 -3.63 -17.56 2.81
CA ALA A 285 -3.49 -18.82 2.07
C ALA A 285 -2.96 -18.59 0.65
N LEU A 286 -3.52 -17.60 -0.06
CA LEU A 286 -3.11 -17.30 -1.42
C LEU A 286 -1.72 -16.65 -1.49
N CYS A 287 -1.35 -15.76 -0.57
CA CYS A 287 0.00 -15.18 -0.51
C CYS A 287 1.08 -16.23 -0.17
N ALA A 288 0.72 -17.29 0.54
CA ALA A 288 1.64 -18.40 0.83
C ALA A 288 1.96 -19.25 -0.42
N SER A 289 1.11 -19.24 -1.45
CA SER A 289 1.15 -20.27 -2.50
C SER A 289 0.98 -19.76 -3.94
N LYS A 290 0.18 -18.72 -4.18
CA LYS A 290 -0.31 -18.32 -5.52
C LYS A 290 -0.04 -16.86 -5.86
N LEU A 291 -0.25 -15.95 -4.91
CA LEU A 291 -0.15 -14.50 -5.14
C LEU A 291 1.26 -13.98 -4.85
N GLU A 292 1.68 -13.00 -5.64
CA GLU A 292 2.87 -12.21 -5.40
C GLU A 292 2.53 -11.09 -4.43
N CYS A 293 2.64 -11.41 -3.14
CA CYS A 293 2.31 -10.50 -2.06
C CYS A 293 3.56 -9.86 -1.46
N TYR A 294 3.47 -8.56 -1.19
CA TYR A 294 4.52 -7.77 -0.57
C TYR A 294 4.00 -7.03 0.66
N SER A 295 4.92 -6.68 1.55
CA SER A 295 4.71 -5.69 2.60
C SER A 295 5.99 -4.87 2.73
N TYR A 296 5.94 -3.71 3.37
CA TYR A 296 7.10 -2.85 3.53
C TYR A 296 7.23 -2.35 4.95
N ALA A 297 8.41 -1.83 5.32
CA ALA A 297 8.56 -1.00 6.50
C ALA A 297 9.70 0.00 6.31
N SER A 298 9.53 1.22 6.83
CA SER A 298 10.63 2.17 6.94
C SER A 298 11.73 1.56 7.80
N ARG A 299 13.00 1.71 7.40
CA ARG A 299 14.11 1.08 8.10
C ARG A 299 14.16 1.61 9.53
N GLY A 300 14.18 0.69 10.50
CA GLY A 300 14.18 1.04 11.91
C GLY A 300 12.81 1.42 12.47
N TRP A 301 11.73 1.35 11.68
CA TRP A 301 10.36 1.61 12.15
C TRP A 301 9.96 0.74 13.35
N TYR A 302 10.55 -0.46 13.42
CA TYR A 302 10.35 -1.43 14.51
C TYR A 302 11.64 -1.71 15.30
N GLN A 303 12.59 -0.77 15.34
CA GLN A 303 13.88 -0.96 16.00
C GLN A 303 13.69 -1.32 17.49
N GLY A 304 14.26 -2.45 17.90
CA GLY A 304 14.14 -2.98 19.28
C GLY A 304 13.19 -4.18 19.44
N ALA A 305 12.31 -4.45 18.46
CA ALA A 305 11.45 -5.63 18.47
C ALA A 305 12.18 -6.86 17.92
N THR A 306 12.15 -8.00 18.62
CA THR A 306 12.68 -9.29 18.10
C THR A 306 11.81 -9.80 16.94
N ALA A 307 12.31 -10.65 16.03
CA ALA A 307 11.51 -11.19 14.91
C ALA A 307 10.19 -11.85 15.38
N LYS A 308 10.22 -12.54 16.53
CA LYS A 308 9.04 -13.12 17.18
C LYS A 308 8.12 -12.06 17.82
N HIS A 309 8.68 -10.96 18.30
CA HIS A 309 7.90 -9.80 18.76
C HIS A 309 7.24 -9.10 17.57
N LYS A 310 7.96 -8.88 16.46
CA LYS A 310 7.46 -8.17 15.27
C LYS A 310 6.24 -8.82 14.63
N ALA A 311 6.17 -10.16 14.61
CA ALA A 311 5.01 -10.92 14.16
C ALA A 311 3.76 -10.68 15.04
N ARG A 312 3.98 -10.52 16.35
CA ARG A 312 2.97 -10.41 17.42
C ARG A 312 2.73 -8.99 17.90
N MET A 313 3.44 -8.01 17.33
CA MET A 313 3.19 -6.62 17.68
C MET A 313 1.75 -6.34 17.30
N ALA A 314 1.05 -5.72 18.24
CA ALA A 314 -0.22 -5.12 17.94
C ALA A 314 -0.11 -4.40 16.58
N LYS A 315 -1.13 -4.51 15.70
CA LYS A 315 -1.37 -3.45 14.71
C LYS A 315 -1.10 -2.14 15.44
N PRO A 316 -0.40 -1.13 14.89
CA PRO A 316 -0.21 0.15 15.59
C PRO A 316 -1.55 0.53 16.24
N LEU A 317 -1.68 0.24 17.53
CA LEU A 317 -2.96 0.20 18.26
C LEU A 317 -2.87 1.41 19.15
N GLU A 318 -3.00 2.51 18.44
CA GLU A 318 -3.46 3.81 18.85
C GLU A 318 -3.37 4.55 17.54
N GLU A 319 -4.51 5.11 17.11
CA GLU A 319 -4.51 6.06 16.03
C GLU A 319 -3.41 7.06 16.40
N ALA A 320 -2.28 7.04 15.66
CA ALA A 320 -1.19 7.96 15.92
C ALA A 320 -1.87 9.33 16.06
N PRO A 321 -1.75 10.00 17.22
CA PRO A 321 -2.52 11.21 17.52
C PRO A 321 -2.40 12.07 16.27
N VAL A 322 -3.55 12.46 15.70
CA VAL A 322 -3.60 13.33 14.53
C VAL A 322 -2.55 14.39 14.77
N VAL A 323 -1.44 14.30 14.05
CA VAL A 323 -0.20 14.91 14.53
C VAL A 323 -0.48 16.40 14.50
N ASP A 324 -0.36 17.05 15.66
CA ASP A 324 -0.39 18.51 15.73
C ASP A 324 0.61 19.01 14.70
N ASP A 325 0.18 19.85 13.76
CA ASP A 325 1.03 20.39 12.69
C ASP A 325 2.32 20.98 13.28
N ALA A 326 2.27 21.51 14.51
CA ALA A 326 3.42 22.00 15.25
C ALA A 326 4.45 20.90 15.60
N ALA A 327 4.01 19.69 15.92
CA ALA A 327 4.88 18.55 16.19
C ALA A 327 5.51 17.99 14.91
N VAL A 328 4.79 18.02 13.78
CA VAL A 328 5.34 17.68 12.45
C VAL A 328 6.38 18.71 12.01
N GLU A 329 6.08 20.01 12.15
CA GLU A 329 7.03 21.08 11.86
C GLU A 329 8.26 21.01 12.75
N ALA A 330 8.11 20.72 14.05
CA ALA A 330 9.22 20.52 14.97
C ALA A 330 10.09 19.31 14.59
N ALA A 331 9.49 18.19 14.21
CA ALA A 331 10.22 17.00 13.76
C ALA A 331 10.95 17.24 12.42
N SER A 332 10.31 17.94 11.48
CA SER A 332 10.91 18.35 10.21
C SER A 332 12.09 19.31 10.43
N ALA A 333 11.93 20.30 11.31
CA ALA A 333 13.00 21.23 11.69
C ALA A 333 14.17 20.51 12.37
N ALA A 334 13.89 19.56 13.26
CA ALA A 334 14.91 18.74 13.92
C ALA A 334 15.70 17.89 12.90
N ASN A 335 15.02 17.29 11.93
CA ASN A 335 15.67 16.51 10.87
C ASN A 335 16.48 17.37 9.90
N ALA A 336 16.00 18.58 9.58
CA ALA A 336 16.76 19.56 8.80
C ALA A 336 18.03 20.00 9.54
N ALA A 337 17.93 20.24 10.86
CA ALA A 337 19.07 20.59 11.70
C ALA A 337 20.09 19.44 11.79
N ALA A 338 19.64 18.20 12.01
CA ALA A 338 20.51 17.03 12.04
C ALA A 338 21.22 16.78 10.70
N SER A 339 20.50 16.95 9.58
CA SER A 339 21.06 16.85 8.23
C SER A 339 22.10 17.94 7.94
N ARG A 340 21.87 19.16 8.43
CA ARG A 340 22.81 20.27 8.32
C ARG A 340 24.07 20.02 9.17
N ALA A 341 23.91 19.56 10.40
CA ALA A 341 25.02 19.21 11.27
C ALA A 341 25.89 18.10 10.65
N LYS A 342 25.28 17.10 10.02
CA LYS A 342 26.00 16.03 9.33
C LYS A 342 26.78 16.52 8.10
N ARG A 343 26.27 17.51 7.36
CA ARG A 343 27.00 18.15 6.25
C ARG A 343 28.16 19.00 6.74
N LEU A 344 28.00 19.73 7.84
CA LEU A 344 29.08 20.52 8.43
C LEU A 344 30.20 19.63 8.96
N ALA A 345 29.85 18.55 9.66
CA ALA A 345 30.84 17.57 10.13
C ALA A 345 31.59 16.87 8.98
N ALA A 346 30.93 16.63 7.84
CA ALA A 346 31.59 16.09 6.65
C ALA A 346 32.53 17.11 5.98
N ALA A 347 32.14 18.40 5.94
CA ALA A 347 32.97 19.47 5.39
C ALA A 347 34.22 19.75 6.26
N ASP A 348 34.08 19.68 7.59
CA ASP A 348 35.20 19.84 8.53
C ASP A 348 36.17 18.64 8.46
N ALA A 349 35.67 17.44 8.16
CA ALA A 349 36.50 16.26 7.95
C ALA A 349 37.32 16.35 6.66
N ASP A 350 36.75 16.87 5.56
CA ASP A 350 37.49 17.11 4.32
C ASP A 350 38.51 18.25 4.46
N ALA A 351 38.18 19.32 5.20
CA ALA A 351 39.11 20.43 5.45
C ALA A 351 40.35 20.02 6.26
N ASN A 352 40.22 19.02 7.14
CA ASN A 352 41.34 18.47 7.92
C ASN A 352 42.14 17.39 7.17
N ALA A 353 41.65 16.86 6.05
CA ALA A 353 42.39 15.93 5.20
C ALA A 353 43.40 16.62 4.29
N ASP A 354 43.20 17.92 4.00
CA ASP A 354 44.06 18.75 3.14
C ASP A 354 45.06 19.64 3.92
N ALA A 355 45.16 19.51 5.24
CA ALA A 355 46.14 20.26 6.04
C ALA A 355 47.56 19.68 5.86
N PRO A 356 48.54 20.45 5.35
CA PRO A 356 49.89 19.94 5.13
C PRO A 356 50.60 19.67 6.47
N ALA A 357 51.15 18.48 6.62
CA ALA A 357 51.92 18.07 7.79
C ALA A 357 53.15 18.98 7.99
N GLU A 358 53.07 19.89 8.96
CA GLU A 358 54.19 20.74 9.36
C GLU A 358 55.29 19.89 10.00
N LYS A 359 56.46 19.87 9.34
CA LYS A 359 57.70 19.28 9.85
C LYS A 359 58.08 19.95 11.18
N MET A 360 58.02 19.21 12.28
CA MET A 360 58.73 19.60 13.50
C MET A 360 60.24 19.53 13.25
N ALA A 361 60.86 20.70 13.11
CA ALA A 361 62.30 20.86 13.24
C ALA A 361 62.69 20.75 14.72
N SER A 362 63.37 19.66 15.06
CA SER A 362 64.16 19.54 16.28
C SER A 362 65.37 20.46 16.17
N THR A 363 65.64 21.28 17.19
CA THR A 363 66.95 21.91 17.37
C THR A 363 67.26 22.04 18.86
N ILE A 364 68.25 21.23 19.25
CA ILE A 364 69.24 21.30 20.35
C ILE A 364 68.71 21.39 21.78
#